data_AF-A0A512ULC6-F1
#
_entry.id   AF-A0A512ULC6-F1
#
_cell.length_a   1.000
_cell.length_b   1.000
_cell.length_c   1.000
_cell.angle_alpha   90.00
_cell.angle_beta   90.00
_cell.angle_gamma   90.00
#
_symmetry.space_group_name_H-M   'P 1'
#
loop_
_entity.id
_entity.type
_entity.pdbx_description
1 polymer ?
#
loop_
_entity_poly.entity_id
_entity_poly.type
_entity_poly.pdbx_seq_one_letter_code
_entity_poly.pdbx_strand_id
1 'polypeptide(L)'
;MPFTKESSRSEASRANILLYLSAFVAFLGVPLFFYTTSIHRAHLPAEEVQQRSATFSKDTRFQIPVYVQSWSDSKDIITQTQSVIDASLVQKNLHHAWGLVLKAGDTTTIDKTQDYSVKFEQGAPSPETNEDAQLSYNFSPVSKEITVFWSPPSASSSPATEKLATYASEVLLEVIFKEELAAISNTLSDAHSADVVFPYSPTYNVVFNLFVEDGRPVNWQIDEAIEFIQPIFDALGNFCTFRVSSQVHYYSRLHNEPMFNEDHSARIISQSDLSTFINYGEWNLNTHDIAPSINFLVFFPKSNYENIPLLVENSRSNSFLIPQWGGVHIFNTKNAVDKTSTFELTQADLEPVFDGFASQLFELLGVPKAPSSPLLRVASFHRMATLKNLKRSLSNLSALLKISNSLNGISIPESTKANVEDSIENYDKAIEKLHSNEFGASVAYAAKSVEKSDKAFFEKEMVQQAYFPSEHKLAVFSPLLGPICSIVFFGLVKYIKSQKDKKAKESEEAQKKEI
;
A
#
# COMPACT_ATOMS: atom_id res chain seq x y z
N MET A 1 24.59 -81.04 -13.41
CA MET A 1 25.47 -80.37 -12.42
C MET A 1 24.77 -80.36 -11.08
N PRO A 2 25.48 -80.69 -9.99
CA PRO A 2 24.86 -81.12 -8.73
C PRO A 2 24.29 -79.91 -7.99
N PHE A 3 23.06 -80.05 -7.48
CA PHE A 3 22.53 -79.16 -6.45
C PHE A 3 23.40 -79.32 -5.20
N THR A 4 24.29 -78.36 -4.95
CA THR A 4 25.00 -78.25 -3.68
C THR A 4 23.96 -78.06 -2.58
N LYS A 5 23.78 -79.09 -1.76
CA LYS A 5 22.97 -79.05 -0.53
C LYS A 5 23.62 -77.97 0.35
N GLU A 6 23.03 -76.77 0.37
CA GLU A 6 23.51 -75.70 1.24
C GLU A 6 23.45 -76.19 2.69
N SER A 7 24.55 -76.00 3.43
CA SER A 7 24.59 -76.27 4.87
C SER A 7 23.50 -75.45 5.55
N SER A 8 22.68 -76.06 6.41
CA SER A 8 21.63 -75.39 7.18
C SER A 8 22.13 -74.16 7.95
N ARG A 9 23.42 -74.13 8.28
CA ARG A 9 24.11 -73.00 8.93
C ARG A 9 24.28 -71.78 8.00
N SER A 10 24.44 -72.01 6.69
CA SER A 10 24.52 -70.97 5.65
C SER A 10 23.15 -70.33 5.40
N GLU A 11 22.08 -71.13 5.34
CA GLU A 11 20.71 -70.62 5.21
C GLU A 11 20.31 -69.73 6.40
N ALA A 12 20.58 -70.18 7.63
CA ALA A 12 20.28 -69.42 8.84
C ALA A 12 21.10 -68.11 8.92
N SER A 13 22.38 -68.14 8.52
CA SER A 13 23.22 -66.94 8.50
C SER A 13 22.72 -65.90 7.48
N ARG A 14 22.29 -66.35 6.29
CA ARG A 14 21.69 -65.46 5.29
C ARG A 14 20.37 -64.87 5.77
N ALA A 15 19.51 -65.68 6.40
CA ALA A 15 18.26 -65.20 6.99
C ALA A 15 18.51 -64.13 8.07
N ASN A 16 19.50 -64.36 8.96
CA ASN A 16 19.86 -63.40 9.99
C ASN A 16 20.43 -62.10 9.40
N ILE A 17 21.32 -62.18 8.41
CA ILE A 17 21.84 -60.99 7.70
C ILE A 17 20.71 -60.19 7.07
N LEU A 18 19.76 -60.86 6.40
CA LEU A 18 18.62 -60.21 5.77
C LEU A 18 17.69 -59.54 6.80
N LEU A 19 17.50 -60.19 7.95
CA LEU A 19 16.70 -59.66 9.04
C LEU A 19 17.37 -58.43 9.69
N TYR A 20 18.69 -58.48 9.93
CA TYR A 20 19.45 -57.32 10.42
C TYR A 20 19.48 -56.16 9.42
N LEU A 21 19.65 -56.44 8.13
CA LEU A 21 19.62 -55.43 7.08
C LEU A 21 18.23 -54.77 6.97
N SER A 22 17.17 -55.58 7.05
CA SER A 22 15.78 -55.08 7.03
C SER A 22 15.48 -54.25 8.27
N ALA A 23 15.94 -54.68 9.45
CA ALA A 23 15.83 -53.93 10.69
C ALA A 23 16.60 -52.60 10.60
N PHE A 24 17.81 -52.61 10.05
CA PHE A 24 18.59 -51.38 9.85
C PHE A 24 17.87 -50.38 8.93
N VAL A 25 17.32 -50.84 7.80
CA VAL A 25 16.57 -49.96 6.89
C VAL A 25 15.30 -49.44 7.56
N ALA A 26 14.56 -50.28 8.29
CA ALA A 26 13.32 -49.87 8.95
C ALA A 26 13.53 -48.92 10.15
N PHE A 27 14.53 -49.18 10.99
CA PHE A 27 14.75 -48.45 12.25
C PHE A 27 15.78 -47.32 12.16
N LEU A 28 16.68 -47.35 11.17
CA LEU A 28 17.69 -46.30 10.97
C LEU A 28 17.51 -45.60 9.63
N GLY A 29 17.37 -46.35 8.54
CA GLY A 29 17.28 -45.78 7.19
C GLY A 29 16.05 -44.90 6.98
N VAL A 30 14.86 -45.43 7.29
CA VAL A 30 13.59 -44.71 7.11
C VAL A 30 13.49 -43.47 8.02
N PRO A 31 13.78 -43.54 9.33
CA PRO A 31 13.76 -42.35 10.19
C PRO A 31 14.79 -41.29 9.77
N LEU A 32 15.99 -41.70 9.36
CA LEU A 32 17.03 -40.76 8.93
C LEU A 32 16.68 -40.12 7.58
N PHE A 33 16.04 -40.86 6.67
CA PHE A 33 15.47 -40.30 5.44
C PHE A 33 14.39 -39.27 5.75
N PHE A 34 13.42 -39.57 6.61
CA PHE A 34 12.39 -38.60 6.98
C PHE A 34 12.96 -37.38 7.71
N TYR A 35 13.90 -37.56 8.63
CA TYR A 35 14.53 -36.46 9.35
C TYR A 35 15.32 -35.53 8.41
N THR A 36 16.16 -36.10 7.55
CA THR A 36 17.00 -35.32 6.62
C THR A 36 16.23 -34.72 5.44
N THR A 37 15.07 -35.26 5.09
CA THR A 37 14.22 -34.72 4.02
C THR A 37 13.07 -33.84 4.50
N SER A 38 12.78 -33.86 5.81
CA SER A 38 11.78 -33.00 6.43
C SER A 38 12.16 -31.54 6.31
N ILE A 39 11.16 -30.72 6.00
CA ILE A 39 11.31 -29.29 5.88
C ILE A 39 10.75 -28.68 7.16
N HIS A 40 11.53 -27.81 7.81
CA HIS A 40 11.04 -27.08 8.97
C HIS A 40 9.91 -26.13 8.56
N ARG A 41 8.80 -26.17 9.31
CA ARG A 41 7.64 -25.32 9.10
C ARG A 41 7.16 -24.77 10.44
N ALA A 42 7.40 -23.48 10.67
CA ALA A 42 6.84 -22.78 11.81
C ALA A 42 5.30 -22.76 11.76
N HIS A 43 4.66 -22.82 12.92
CA HIS A 43 3.21 -22.77 13.03
C HIS A 43 2.73 -21.32 12.91
N LEU A 44 2.01 -21.00 11.84
CA LEU A 44 1.44 -19.67 11.63
C LEU A 44 0.10 -19.54 12.38
N PRO A 45 -0.21 -18.38 12.99
CA PRO A 45 -1.44 -18.13 13.74
C PRO A 45 -2.65 -17.95 12.78
N ALA A 46 -3.10 -19.05 12.18
CA ALA A 46 -4.11 -19.02 11.12
C ALA A 46 -5.51 -18.59 11.61
N GLU A 47 -5.90 -19.06 12.79
CA GLU A 47 -7.22 -18.75 13.38
C GLU A 47 -7.36 -17.26 13.67
N GLU A 48 -6.29 -16.65 14.20
CA GLU A 48 -6.19 -15.24 14.52
C GLU A 48 -6.36 -14.32 13.30
N VAL A 49 -5.73 -14.68 12.17
CA VAL A 49 -5.85 -13.92 10.92
C VAL A 49 -7.25 -14.06 10.33
N GLN A 50 -7.82 -15.26 10.35
CA GLN A 50 -9.18 -15.50 9.84
C GLN A 50 -10.24 -14.77 10.67
N GLN A 51 -10.09 -14.76 11.99
CA GLN A 51 -10.97 -14.01 12.89
C GLN A 51 -10.95 -12.52 12.56
N ARG A 52 -9.76 -11.90 12.47
CA ARG A 52 -9.61 -10.46 12.16
C ARG A 52 -10.11 -10.12 10.75
N SER A 53 -9.92 -11.01 9.78
CA SER A 53 -10.50 -10.84 8.44
C SER A 53 -12.03 -10.87 8.45
N ALA A 54 -12.65 -11.69 9.31
CA ALA A 54 -14.10 -11.78 9.42
C ALA A 54 -14.70 -10.59 10.20
N THR A 55 -13.99 -10.07 11.20
CA THR A 55 -14.45 -8.94 12.03
C THR A 55 -14.00 -7.56 11.53
N PHE A 56 -13.19 -7.50 10.46
CA PHE A 56 -12.60 -6.28 9.91
C PHE A 56 -13.57 -5.09 9.89
N SER A 57 -14.71 -5.22 9.20
CA SER A 57 -15.68 -4.13 9.02
C SER A 57 -16.25 -3.58 10.34
N LYS A 58 -16.28 -4.40 11.39
CA LYS A 58 -16.79 -4.02 12.72
C LYS A 58 -15.70 -3.36 13.55
N ASP A 59 -14.50 -3.95 13.54
CA ASP A 59 -13.39 -3.50 14.38
C ASP A 59 -12.76 -2.20 13.85
N THR A 60 -12.82 -1.97 12.54
CA THR A 60 -12.32 -0.73 11.93
C THR A 60 -13.30 0.44 12.02
N ARG A 61 -14.43 0.30 12.72
CA ARG A 61 -15.39 1.40 12.88
C ARG A 61 -14.75 2.51 13.71
N PHE A 62 -14.79 3.73 13.18
CA PHE A 62 -14.33 4.92 13.91
C PHE A 62 -15.38 6.04 13.89
N GLN A 63 -15.23 6.98 14.83
CA GLN A 63 -16.14 8.12 14.98
C GLN A 63 -15.35 9.41 15.04
N ILE A 64 -15.60 10.34 14.12
CA ILE A 64 -14.90 11.61 14.08
C ILE A 64 -15.60 12.61 15.02
N PRO A 65 -14.94 13.11 16.07
CA PRO A 65 -15.50 14.19 16.88
C PRO A 65 -15.43 15.51 16.10
N VAL A 66 -16.55 16.22 16.04
CA VAL A 66 -16.63 17.57 15.45
C VAL A 66 -17.21 18.51 16.49
N TYR A 67 -16.44 19.54 16.84
CA TYR A 67 -16.79 20.49 17.90
C TYR A 67 -17.51 21.69 17.31
N VAL A 68 -18.73 21.93 17.76
CA VAL A 68 -19.52 23.10 17.37
C VAL A 68 -19.27 24.21 18.38
N GLN A 69 -18.82 25.37 17.92
CA GLN A 69 -18.57 26.53 18.79
C GLN A 69 -19.88 26.99 19.44
N SER A 70 -19.80 27.21 20.76
CA SER A 70 -20.95 27.57 21.57
C SER A 70 -21.64 28.86 21.08
N TRP A 71 -22.93 28.77 20.81
CA TRP A 71 -23.85 29.87 20.52
C TRP A 71 -25.21 29.58 21.19
N SER A 72 -26.09 30.57 21.32
CA SER A 72 -27.33 30.49 22.11
C SER A 72 -28.22 29.29 21.78
N ASP A 73 -28.28 28.87 20.51
CA ASP A 73 -29.11 27.74 20.04
C ASP A 73 -28.26 26.51 19.65
N SER A 74 -27.04 26.37 20.21
CA SER A 74 -26.08 25.33 19.81
C SER A 74 -26.56 23.91 20.08
N LYS A 75 -27.34 23.67 21.14
CA LYS A 75 -27.77 22.32 21.52
C LYS A 75 -28.81 21.73 20.56
N ASP A 76 -29.76 22.55 20.14
CA ASP A 76 -30.82 22.13 19.23
C ASP A 76 -30.24 21.85 17.83
N ILE A 77 -29.34 22.72 17.35
CA ILE A 77 -28.70 22.54 16.05
C ILE A 77 -27.77 21.32 16.03
N ILE A 78 -27.01 21.06 17.11
CA ILE A 78 -26.17 19.86 17.23
C ILE A 78 -27.03 18.61 17.11
N THR A 79 -28.14 18.55 17.84
CA THR A 79 -29.03 17.37 17.87
C THR A 79 -29.71 17.14 16.52
N GLN A 80 -30.20 18.21 15.89
CA GLN A 80 -30.82 18.12 14.56
C GLN A 80 -29.81 17.73 13.49
N THR A 81 -28.63 18.35 13.48
CA THR A 81 -27.56 18.03 12.51
C THR A 81 -27.09 16.59 12.67
N GLN A 82 -26.93 16.10 13.91
CA GLN A 82 -26.55 14.72 14.18
C GLN A 82 -27.60 13.72 13.63
N SER A 83 -28.89 13.99 13.86
CA SER A 83 -29.99 13.16 13.34
C SER A 83 -29.99 13.09 11.80
N VAL A 84 -29.76 14.21 11.12
CA VAL A 84 -29.68 14.26 9.64
C VAL A 84 -28.45 13.50 9.13
N ILE A 85 -27.30 13.65 9.78
CA ILE A 85 -26.08 12.91 9.43
C ILE A 85 -26.30 11.40 9.58
N ASP A 86 -26.82 10.96 10.73
CA ASP A 86 -27.04 9.54 11.00
C ASP A 86 -28.03 8.93 9.99
N ALA A 87 -29.11 9.65 9.66
CA ALA A 87 -30.06 9.22 8.63
C ALA A 87 -29.41 9.09 7.24
N SER A 88 -28.56 10.05 6.84
CA SER A 88 -27.82 10.01 5.58
C SER A 88 -26.83 8.84 5.53
N LEU A 89 -26.12 8.56 6.62
CA LEU A 89 -25.19 7.43 6.72
C LEU A 89 -25.89 6.07 6.66
N VAL A 90 -27.10 5.96 7.22
CA VAL A 90 -27.94 4.76 7.08
C VAL A 90 -28.37 4.56 5.63
N GLN A 91 -28.80 5.63 4.94
CA GLN A 91 -29.18 5.58 3.53
C GLN A 91 -28.02 5.12 2.64
N LYS A 92 -26.79 5.57 2.92
CA LYS A 92 -25.57 5.16 2.20
C LYS A 92 -25.02 3.81 2.66
N ASN A 93 -25.64 3.15 3.65
CA ASN A 93 -25.17 1.92 4.27
C ASN A 93 -23.73 1.99 4.83
N LEU A 94 -23.30 3.16 5.33
CA LEU A 94 -21.95 3.40 5.87
C LEU A 94 -21.91 3.50 7.40
N HIS A 95 -23.07 3.58 8.06
CA HIS A 95 -23.21 3.73 9.52
C HIS A 95 -22.46 2.68 10.37
N HIS A 96 -22.18 1.50 9.80
CA HIS A 96 -21.46 0.43 10.49
C HIS A 96 -19.93 0.62 10.48
N ALA A 97 -19.38 1.42 9.58
CA ALA A 97 -17.93 1.61 9.41
C ALA A 97 -17.46 3.04 9.72
N TRP A 98 -18.33 4.03 9.49
CA TRP A 98 -17.99 5.45 9.64
C TRP A 98 -19.08 6.16 10.44
N GLY A 99 -18.67 7.11 11.27
CA GLY A 99 -19.59 7.98 12.00
C GLY A 99 -18.98 9.32 12.34
N LEU A 100 -19.85 10.30 12.56
CA LEU A 100 -19.49 11.64 13.02
C LEU A 100 -20.23 11.90 14.32
N VAL A 101 -19.55 12.49 15.31
CA VAL A 101 -20.15 12.83 16.61
C VAL A 101 -19.97 14.32 16.86
N LEU A 102 -21.08 15.06 16.80
CA LEU A 102 -21.11 16.48 17.10
C LEU A 102 -21.09 16.71 18.61
N LYS A 103 -20.15 17.55 19.08
CA LYS A 103 -20.02 17.93 20.49
C LYS A 103 -20.10 19.44 20.63
N ALA A 104 -20.72 19.92 21.70
CA ALA A 104 -20.62 21.33 22.07
C ALA A 104 -19.17 21.60 22.53
N GLY A 105 -18.53 22.59 21.93
CA GLY A 105 -17.14 22.92 22.22
C GLY A 105 -16.99 24.36 22.71
N ASP A 106 -16.28 24.53 23.82
CA ASP A 106 -15.85 25.83 24.32
C ASP A 106 -14.55 26.23 23.62
N THR A 107 -14.44 27.49 23.18
CA THR A 107 -13.30 28.01 22.40
C THR A 107 -11.95 27.89 23.10
N THR A 108 -11.92 27.63 24.41
CA THR A 108 -10.71 27.49 25.23
C THR A 108 -10.16 26.06 25.31
N THR A 109 -10.95 25.04 24.92
CA THR A 109 -10.56 23.62 25.04
C THR A 109 -10.29 22.94 23.70
N ILE A 110 -10.63 23.58 22.58
CA ILE A 110 -10.50 23.01 21.23
C ILE A 110 -9.14 23.39 20.63
N ASP A 111 -8.33 22.40 20.27
CA ASP A 111 -7.15 22.64 19.44
C ASP A 111 -7.56 22.62 17.97
N LYS A 112 -7.72 23.80 17.35
CA LYS A 112 -8.16 23.93 15.94
C LYS A 112 -7.20 23.28 14.92
N THR A 113 -5.98 22.91 15.32
CA THR A 113 -5.03 22.20 14.44
C THR A 113 -5.27 20.70 14.44
N GLN A 114 -5.77 20.15 15.56
CA GLN A 114 -6.03 18.72 15.74
C GLN A 114 -7.51 18.37 15.57
N ASP A 115 -8.39 19.18 16.13
CA ASP A 115 -9.82 18.97 16.21
C ASP A 115 -10.59 19.69 15.10
N TYR A 116 -11.60 19.02 14.57
CA TYR A 116 -12.55 19.64 13.65
C TYR A 116 -13.44 20.60 14.42
N SER A 117 -13.46 21.88 14.04
CA SER A 117 -14.30 22.88 14.69
C SER A 117 -15.25 23.55 13.70
N VAL A 118 -16.55 23.51 13.96
CA VAL A 118 -17.56 24.20 13.17
C VAL A 118 -17.99 25.46 13.90
N LYS A 119 -17.78 26.61 13.26
CA LYS A 119 -18.22 27.91 13.71
C LYS A 119 -19.43 28.34 12.88
N PHE A 120 -20.42 28.91 13.53
CA PHE A 120 -21.55 29.53 12.86
C PHE A 120 -21.45 31.05 12.98
N GLU A 121 -21.51 31.75 11.85
CA GLU A 121 -21.46 33.22 11.81
C GLU A 121 -22.65 33.80 11.04
N GLN A 122 -23.16 34.94 11.52
CA GLN A 122 -24.20 35.68 10.82
C GLN A 122 -23.54 36.71 9.87
N GLY A 123 -23.80 36.60 8.57
CA GLY A 123 -23.25 37.53 7.56
C GLY A 123 -22.79 36.82 6.28
N ALA A 124 -22.26 37.59 5.32
CA ALA A 124 -21.67 37.05 4.09
C ALA A 124 -20.14 36.86 4.27
N PRO A 125 -19.53 35.84 3.63
CA PRO A 125 -18.13 35.45 3.85
C PRO A 125 -17.10 36.49 3.38
N SER A 126 -17.47 37.39 2.48
CA SER A 126 -16.73 38.58 1.98
C SER A 126 -17.52 39.19 0.80
N PRO A 127 -17.30 40.48 0.42
CA PRO A 127 -18.11 41.20 -0.58
C PRO A 127 -18.06 40.66 -2.02
N GLU A 128 -17.30 39.60 -2.31
CA GLU A 128 -17.12 39.06 -3.66
C GLU A 128 -17.94 37.78 -3.95
N THR A 129 -18.63 37.24 -2.94
CA THR A 129 -19.45 36.02 -3.12
C THR A 129 -20.92 36.42 -3.21
N ASN A 130 -21.57 36.12 -4.33
CA ASN A 130 -22.99 36.31 -4.65
C ASN A 130 -23.85 36.84 -3.48
N GLU A 131 -24.24 38.12 -3.56
CA GLU A 131 -25.06 38.82 -2.55
C GLU A 131 -26.44 38.14 -2.31
N ASP A 132 -26.82 37.17 -3.15
CA ASP A 132 -28.08 36.42 -3.09
C ASP A 132 -28.04 35.10 -2.29
N ALA A 133 -26.86 34.64 -1.82
CA ALA A 133 -26.75 33.35 -1.12
C ALA A 133 -27.09 33.47 0.39
N GLN A 134 -28.22 32.91 0.80
CA GLN A 134 -28.66 32.89 2.22
C GLN A 134 -27.78 32.03 3.14
N LEU A 135 -27.04 31.07 2.58
CA LEU A 135 -26.17 30.13 3.28
C LEU A 135 -24.86 29.99 2.49
N SER A 136 -23.73 30.04 3.17
CA SER A 136 -22.41 29.81 2.57
C SER A 136 -21.43 29.20 3.58
N TYR A 137 -20.28 28.74 3.12
CA TYR A 137 -19.23 28.18 3.98
C TYR A 137 -17.86 28.73 3.58
N ASN A 138 -16.94 28.77 4.55
CA ASN A 138 -15.53 29.03 4.32
C ASN A 138 -14.67 28.08 5.16
N PHE A 139 -13.50 27.73 4.64
CA PHE A 139 -12.52 26.92 5.33
C PHE A 139 -11.35 27.79 5.77
N SER A 140 -10.85 27.55 6.98
CA SER A 140 -9.56 28.12 7.36
C SER A 140 -8.45 27.48 6.52
N PRO A 141 -7.56 28.28 5.92
CA PRO A 141 -6.43 27.74 5.14
C PRO A 141 -5.39 27.04 6.04
N VAL A 142 -5.36 27.36 7.33
CA VAL A 142 -4.30 26.96 8.28
C VAL A 142 -4.78 26.09 9.44
N SER A 143 -6.09 25.85 9.55
CA SER A 143 -6.68 25.05 10.63
C SER A 143 -7.81 24.16 10.13
N LYS A 144 -8.31 23.27 10.99
CA LYS A 144 -9.48 22.41 10.74
C LYS A 144 -10.79 23.12 11.12
N GLU A 145 -10.80 24.45 11.07
CA GLU A 145 -11.97 25.29 11.35
C GLU A 145 -12.80 25.49 10.07
N ILE A 146 -14.11 25.28 10.23
CA ILE A 146 -15.13 25.41 9.20
C ILE A 146 -16.10 26.49 9.66
N THR A 147 -16.24 27.56 8.91
CA THR A 147 -17.21 28.62 9.21
C THR A 147 -18.41 28.46 8.29
N VAL A 148 -19.58 28.24 8.88
CA VAL A 148 -20.87 28.22 8.18
C VAL A 148 -21.54 29.57 8.41
N PHE A 149 -21.78 30.27 7.31
CA PHE A 149 -22.43 31.57 7.30
C PHE A 149 -23.93 31.41 7.04
N TRP A 150 -24.76 32.14 7.78
CA TRP A 150 -26.17 32.30 7.42
C TRP A 150 -26.62 33.75 7.46
N SER A 151 -27.66 34.03 6.68
CA SER A 151 -28.44 35.27 6.78
C SER A 151 -29.90 34.93 7.11
N PRO A 152 -30.49 35.48 8.19
CA PRO A 152 -31.87 35.18 8.55
C PRO A 152 -32.82 35.75 7.49
N PRO A 153 -33.85 35.00 7.06
CA PRO A 153 -34.85 35.53 6.15
C PRO A 153 -35.61 36.69 6.83
N SER A 154 -35.79 37.80 6.12
CA SER A 154 -36.43 39.03 6.62
C SER A 154 -37.89 38.88 7.05
N ALA A 155 -38.50 37.69 6.89
CA ALA A 155 -39.86 37.38 7.30
C ALA A 155 -39.90 36.04 8.05
N SER A 156 -40.39 36.09 9.29
CA SER A 156 -40.56 34.96 10.20
C SER A 156 -41.47 33.86 9.63
N SER A 157 -40.93 32.70 9.26
CA SER A 157 -41.70 31.45 9.12
C SER A 157 -40.81 30.19 9.26
N SER A 158 -40.85 29.56 10.45
CA SER A 158 -40.32 28.22 10.80
C SER A 158 -38.80 27.96 10.61
N PRO A 159 -38.22 26.92 11.25
CA PRO A 159 -36.97 27.05 11.99
C PRO A 159 -35.78 27.22 11.03
N ALA A 160 -35.16 28.40 11.06
CA ALA A 160 -33.86 28.63 10.43
C ALA A 160 -32.85 27.52 10.81
N THR A 161 -32.99 26.97 12.02
CA THR A 161 -32.20 25.87 12.57
C THR A 161 -32.27 24.56 11.76
N GLU A 162 -33.43 24.14 11.23
CA GLU A 162 -33.54 22.87 10.49
C GLU A 162 -32.87 22.95 9.12
N LYS A 163 -33.10 24.07 8.40
CA LYS A 163 -32.43 24.34 7.13
C LYS A 163 -30.93 24.47 7.31
N LEU A 164 -30.50 25.14 8.38
CA LEU A 164 -29.10 25.31 8.73
C LEU A 164 -28.45 23.99 9.14
N ALA A 165 -29.13 23.14 9.90
CA ALA A 165 -28.67 21.81 10.27
C ALA A 165 -28.50 20.91 9.03
N THR A 166 -29.47 20.96 8.11
CA THR A 166 -29.41 20.24 6.83
C THR A 166 -28.22 20.71 6.00
N TYR A 167 -28.05 22.03 5.86
CA TYR A 167 -26.92 22.61 5.13
C TYR A 167 -25.56 22.28 5.78
N ALA A 168 -25.44 22.36 7.10
CA ALA A 168 -24.23 21.97 7.81
C ALA A 168 -23.89 20.48 7.58
N SER A 169 -24.90 19.61 7.57
CA SER A 169 -24.71 18.18 7.25
C SER A 169 -24.26 17.97 5.80
N GLU A 170 -24.77 18.74 4.85
CA GLU A 170 -24.38 18.70 3.44
C GLU A 170 -22.93 19.17 3.26
N VAL A 171 -22.53 20.28 3.91
CA VAL A 171 -21.13 20.75 3.89
C VAL A 171 -20.19 19.69 4.46
N LEU A 172 -20.54 19.06 5.57
CA LEU A 172 -19.71 18.01 6.17
C LEU A 172 -19.62 16.78 5.25
N LEU A 173 -20.73 16.23 4.78
CA LEU A 173 -20.76 14.95 4.06
C LEU A 173 -20.43 15.05 2.57
N GLU A 174 -20.86 16.11 1.89
CA GLU A 174 -20.73 16.26 0.43
C GLU A 174 -19.57 17.16 0.00
N VAL A 175 -19.01 17.97 0.92
CA VAL A 175 -17.84 18.81 0.62
C VAL A 175 -16.58 18.29 1.30
N ILE A 176 -16.62 18.03 2.61
CA ILE A 176 -15.41 17.65 3.38
C ILE A 176 -15.13 16.14 3.28
N PHE A 177 -16.13 15.31 3.57
CA PHE A 177 -15.94 13.86 3.70
C PHE A 177 -16.35 13.06 2.45
N LYS A 178 -16.72 13.73 1.35
CA LYS A 178 -17.22 13.05 0.15
C LYS A 178 -16.25 12.03 -0.43
N GLU A 179 -15.00 12.44 -0.65
CA GLU A 179 -13.95 11.58 -1.18
C GLU A 179 -13.58 10.46 -0.19
N GLU A 180 -13.56 10.78 1.11
CA GLU A 180 -13.31 9.81 2.18
C GLU A 180 -14.39 8.72 2.21
N LEU A 181 -15.67 9.11 2.22
CA LEU A 181 -16.79 8.16 2.23
C LEU A 181 -16.80 7.27 0.99
N ALA A 182 -16.51 7.83 -0.18
CA ALA A 182 -16.40 7.06 -1.42
C ALA A 182 -15.23 6.05 -1.36
N ALA A 183 -14.06 6.47 -0.87
CA ALA A 183 -12.91 5.60 -0.73
C ALA A 183 -13.13 4.47 0.29
N ILE A 184 -13.78 4.77 1.41
CA ILE A 184 -14.13 3.77 2.43
C ILE A 184 -15.13 2.77 1.87
N SER A 185 -16.16 3.22 1.16
CA SER A 185 -17.13 2.35 0.51
C SER A 185 -16.44 1.39 -0.47
N ASN A 186 -15.57 1.90 -1.34
CA ASN A 186 -14.82 1.08 -2.29
C ASN A 186 -13.91 0.07 -1.59
N THR A 187 -13.22 0.50 -0.53
CA THR A 187 -12.33 -0.35 0.26
C THR A 187 -13.10 -1.49 0.92
N LEU A 188 -14.29 -1.23 1.45
CA LEU A 188 -15.13 -2.25 2.08
C LEU A 188 -15.75 -3.21 1.06
N SER A 189 -16.10 -2.72 -0.13
CA SER A 189 -16.71 -3.52 -1.20
C SER A 189 -15.73 -4.29 -2.08
N ASP A 190 -14.41 -4.22 -1.82
CA ASP A 190 -13.37 -4.84 -2.65
C ASP A 190 -13.40 -4.39 -4.13
N ALA A 191 -13.91 -3.18 -4.38
CA ALA A 191 -13.94 -2.63 -5.72
C ALA A 191 -12.53 -2.26 -6.17
N HIS A 192 -12.13 -2.70 -7.37
CA HIS A 192 -10.88 -2.25 -7.98
C HIS A 192 -10.98 -0.76 -8.34
N SER A 193 -10.24 0.09 -7.64
CA SER A 193 -10.00 1.46 -8.07
C SER A 193 -8.98 1.46 -9.22
N ALA A 194 -9.26 2.21 -10.28
CA ALA A 194 -8.27 2.50 -11.31
C ALA A 194 -7.22 3.46 -10.68
N ASP A 195 -6.19 2.88 -10.05
CA ASP A 195 -5.24 3.65 -9.24
C ASP A 195 -4.26 4.44 -10.15
N VAL A 196 -4.53 5.74 -10.28
CA VAL A 196 -3.51 6.77 -10.62
C VAL A 196 -2.42 6.85 -9.53
N VAL A 197 -2.74 6.31 -8.34
CA VAL A 197 -2.00 6.36 -7.09
C VAL A 197 -0.87 5.32 -7.06
N PHE A 198 0.27 5.68 -6.46
CA PHE A 198 1.35 4.72 -6.20
C PHE A 198 0.91 3.61 -5.25
N PRO A 199 1.36 2.35 -5.48
CA PRO A 199 1.17 1.31 -4.48
C PRO A 199 1.91 1.71 -3.20
N TYR A 200 1.28 1.47 -2.05
CA TYR A 200 1.88 1.81 -0.76
C TYR A 200 3.27 1.19 -0.59
N SER A 201 4.22 2.03 -0.19
CA SER A 201 5.57 1.68 0.25
C SER A 201 5.91 2.43 1.54
N PRO A 202 6.64 1.81 2.50
CA PRO A 202 7.10 2.47 3.72
C PRO A 202 8.12 3.58 3.45
N THR A 203 8.82 3.51 2.32
CA THR A 203 9.79 4.51 1.90
C THR A 203 9.59 4.87 0.43
N TYR A 204 9.61 6.16 0.12
CA TYR A 204 9.60 6.68 -1.25
C TYR A 204 10.84 7.51 -1.51
N ASN A 205 11.44 7.34 -2.68
CA ASN A 205 12.51 8.19 -3.15
C ASN A 205 11.90 9.32 -3.98
N VAL A 206 12.04 10.57 -3.55
CA VAL A 206 11.57 11.74 -4.30
C VAL A 206 12.79 12.34 -5.01
N VAL A 207 12.77 12.33 -6.34
CA VAL A 207 13.89 12.77 -7.17
C VAL A 207 13.49 14.03 -7.92
N PHE A 208 14.14 15.15 -7.62
CA PHE A 208 14.00 16.39 -8.37
C PHE A 208 15.00 16.43 -9.52
N ASN A 209 14.49 16.62 -10.73
CA ASN A 209 15.23 16.54 -11.97
C ASN A 209 15.18 17.89 -12.69
N LEU A 210 16.34 18.50 -12.95
CA LEU A 210 16.45 19.63 -13.86
C LEU A 210 16.97 19.14 -15.21
N PHE A 211 16.14 19.21 -16.24
CA PHE A 211 16.47 18.73 -17.57
C PHE A 211 16.67 19.91 -18.50
N VAL A 212 17.86 20.01 -19.08
CA VAL A 212 18.22 21.07 -20.01
C VAL A 212 18.30 20.48 -21.41
N GLU A 213 17.51 21.02 -22.34
CA GLU A 213 17.44 20.50 -23.72
C GLU A 213 18.80 20.60 -24.46
N ASP A 214 19.57 21.65 -24.15
CA ASP A 214 20.88 21.94 -24.72
C ASP A 214 22.01 21.64 -23.73
N GLY A 215 23.27 21.79 -24.16
CA GLY A 215 24.46 21.64 -23.31
C GLY A 215 24.85 22.87 -22.51
N ARG A 216 24.01 23.90 -22.48
CA ARG A 216 24.36 25.17 -21.83
C ARG A 216 24.20 25.06 -20.31
N PRO A 217 25.10 25.67 -19.54
CA PRO A 217 25.07 25.56 -18.09
C PRO A 217 23.83 26.28 -17.56
N VAL A 218 22.90 25.50 -17.03
CA VAL A 218 21.76 25.96 -16.24
C VAL A 218 21.90 25.34 -14.86
N ASN A 219 21.74 26.16 -13.84
CA ASN A 219 21.75 25.71 -12.44
C ASN A 219 20.47 26.18 -11.75
N TRP A 220 20.19 25.62 -10.58
CA TRP A 220 19.02 25.95 -9.77
C TRP A 220 19.36 26.00 -8.28
N GLN A 221 18.70 26.92 -7.58
CA GLN A 221 18.74 27.04 -6.13
C GLN A 221 17.75 26.05 -5.50
N ILE A 222 18.15 24.78 -5.53
CA ILE A 222 17.28 23.66 -5.12
C ILE A 222 17.15 23.53 -3.60
N ASP A 223 18.16 23.95 -2.85
CA ASP A 223 18.19 23.77 -1.40
C ASP A 223 17.06 24.57 -0.73
N GLU A 224 16.84 25.82 -1.13
CA GLU A 224 15.74 26.66 -0.65
C GLU A 224 14.37 26.12 -1.07
N ALA A 225 14.27 25.55 -2.27
CA ALA A 225 13.03 24.94 -2.75
C ALA A 225 12.68 23.64 -1.99
N ILE A 226 13.68 22.88 -1.54
CA ILE A 226 13.48 21.72 -0.67
C ILE A 226 12.96 22.16 0.71
N GLU A 227 13.52 23.25 1.28
CA GLU A 227 13.01 23.80 2.54
C GLU A 227 11.53 24.22 2.44
N PHE A 228 11.11 24.74 1.28
CA PHE A 228 9.72 25.12 1.04
C PHE A 228 8.74 23.92 1.06
N ILE A 229 9.12 22.78 0.50
CA ILE A 229 8.26 21.58 0.44
C ILE A 229 8.37 20.70 1.70
N GLN A 230 9.39 20.91 2.54
CA GLN A 230 9.64 20.12 3.75
C GLN A 230 8.42 19.97 4.69
N PRO A 231 7.60 21.01 4.95
CA PRO A 231 6.42 20.88 5.81
C PRO A 231 5.39 19.85 5.31
N ILE A 232 5.35 19.60 3.99
CA ILE A 232 4.46 18.59 3.39
C ILE A 232 4.99 17.19 3.67
N PHE A 233 6.30 16.98 3.56
CA PHE A 233 6.92 15.71 3.95
C PHE A 233 6.74 15.43 5.43
N ASP A 234 6.88 16.44 6.28
CA ASP A 234 6.68 16.31 7.72
C ASP A 234 5.22 15.98 8.06
N ALA A 235 4.26 16.62 7.38
CA ALA A 235 2.83 16.32 7.56
C ALA A 235 2.47 14.87 7.19
N LEU A 236 3.15 14.31 6.19
CA LEU A 236 2.99 12.92 5.74
C LEU A 236 3.95 11.93 6.43
N GLY A 237 4.82 12.39 7.33
CA GLY A 237 5.86 11.57 7.96
C GLY A 237 5.33 10.42 8.81
N ASN A 238 4.09 10.53 9.29
CA ASN A 238 3.41 9.44 9.99
C ASN A 238 3.01 8.27 9.07
N PHE A 239 2.87 8.52 7.76
CA PHE A 239 2.44 7.52 6.78
C PHE A 239 3.65 6.82 6.12
N CYS A 240 4.64 7.58 5.66
CA CYS A 240 5.82 7.03 4.99
C CYS A 240 7.05 7.93 5.15
N THR A 241 8.23 7.35 4.95
CA THR A 241 9.50 8.09 4.93
C THR A 241 9.85 8.53 3.52
N PHE A 242 10.16 9.81 3.33
CA PHE A 242 10.64 10.34 2.04
C PHE A 242 12.16 10.51 2.06
N ARG A 243 12.82 10.06 1.00
CA ARG A 243 14.24 10.30 0.74
C ARG A 243 14.35 11.23 -0.46
N VAL A 244 14.80 12.46 -0.23
CA VAL A 244 14.89 13.48 -1.28
C VAL A 244 16.27 13.44 -1.93
N SER A 245 16.30 13.54 -3.26
CA SER A 245 17.53 13.69 -4.04
C SER A 245 17.30 14.65 -5.20
N SER A 246 18.36 15.29 -5.68
CA SER A 246 18.32 16.20 -6.82
C SER A 246 19.36 15.82 -7.88
N GLN A 247 19.02 16.06 -9.15
CA GLN A 247 19.92 15.81 -10.27
C GLN A 247 19.69 16.79 -11.41
N VAL A 248 20.77 17.12 -12.12
CA VAL A 248 20.76 17.98 -13.31
C VAL A 248 21.25 17.17 -14.50
N HIS A 249 20.47 17.15 -15.57
CA HIS A 249 20.76 16.44 -16.82
C HIS A 249 20.82 17.44 -17.97
N TYR A 250 21.91 17.40 -18.71
CA TYR A 250 22.13 18.21 -19.91
C TYR A 250 21.92 17.37 -21.16
N TYR A 251 21.62 18.02 -22.28
CA TYR A 251 21.35 17.37 -23.57
C TYR A 251 20.11 16.48 -23.59
N SER A 252 19.11 16.79 -22.76
CA SER A 252 17.84 16.06 -22.69
C SER A 252 16.91 16.51 -23.82
N ARG A 253 17.13 16.00 -25.03
CA ARG A 253 16.33 16.38 -26.22
C ARG A 253 14.92 15.79 -26.16
N LEU A 254 13.96 16.55 -26.70
CA LEU A 254 12.60 16.07 -26.91
C LEU A 254 12.57 14.99 -28.00
N HIS A 255 11.76 13.96 -27.80
CA HIS A 255 11.58 12.89 -28.79
C HIS A 255 10.82 13.41 -30.03
N ASN A 256 9.73 14.15 -29.79
CA ASN A 256 8.92 14.79 -30.82
C ASN A 256 9.20 16.30 -30.83
N GLU A 257 9.41 16.87 -32.02
CA GLU A 257 9.53 18.32 -32.14
C GLU A 257 8.15 18.98 -31.96
N PRO A 258 8.04 20.00 -31.10
CA PRO A 258 6.77 20.65 -30.82
C PRO A 258 6.26 21.43 -32.04
N MET A 259 4.95 21.46 -32.22
CA MET A 259 4.31 22.20 -33.31
C MET A 259 4.32 23.69 -33.04
N PHE A 260 4.52 24.53 -34.05
CA PHE A 260 4.33 25.97 -33.88
C PHE A 260 2.84 26.31 -33.87
N ASN A 261 2.45 27.25 -33.02
CA ASN A 261 1.13 27.86 -33.10
C ASN A 261 0.95 28.61 -34.44
N GLU A 262 -0.30 28.85 -34.87
CA GLU A 262 -0.63 29.53 -36.14
C GLU A 262 0.04 30.92 -36.26
N ASP A 263 0.30 31.57 -35.12
CA ASP A 263 0.97 32.88 -35.04
C ASP A 263 2.51 32.82 -34.86
N HIS A 264 3.12 31.62 -34.86
CA HIS A 264 4.54 31.37 -34.54
C HIS A 264 5.03 31.94 -33.19
N SER A 265 4.12 32.36 -32.31
CA SER A 265 4.41 33.00 -31.02
C SER A 265 4.78 32.02 -29.92
N ALA A 266 4.42 30.74 -30.06
CA ALA A 266 4.69 29.68 -29.09
C ALA A 266 4.88 28.33 -29.79
N ARG A 267 5.65 27.44 -29.16
CA ARG A 267 5.73 26.02 -29.53
C ARG A 267 4.78 25.24 -28.62
N ILE A 268 3.96 24.36 -29.18
CA ILE A 268 2.93 23.60 -28.48
C ILE A 268 3.27 22.11 -28.51
N ILE A 269 3.21 21.46 -27.35
CA ILE A 269 3.27 20.00 -27.21
C ILE A 269 1.84 19.48 -27.11
N SER A 270 1.48 18.51 -27.97
CA SER A 270 0.17 17.86 -27.89
C SER A 270 0.06 16.98 -26.65
N GLN A 271 -1.16 16.87 -26.10
CA GLN A 271 -1.43 16.00 -24.95
C GLN A 271 -1.10 14.52 -25.22
N SER A 272 -1.21 14.08 -26.47
CA SER A 272 -0.87 12.71 -26.89
C SER A 272 0.62 12.38 -26.76
N ASP A 273 1.48 13.39 -26.92
CA ASP A 273 2.93 13.28 -26.86
C ASP A 273 3.49 13.43 -25.43
N LEU A 274 2.65 13.71 -24.43
CA LEU A 274 3.10 13.86 -23.03
C LEU A 274 3.59 12.55 -22.42
N SER A 275 3.03 11.42 -22.87
CA SER A 275 3.46 10.09 -22.44
C SER A 275 4.80 9.67 -23.07
N THR A 276 5.10 10.17 -24.28
CA THR A 276 6.36 9.96 -25.01
C THR A 276 7.39 11.04 -24.73
N PHE A 277 7.03 12.09 -23.98
CA PHE A 277 7.94 13.13 -23.48
C PHE A 277 9.10 12.53 -22.69
N ILE A 278 8.86 11.39 -22.02
CA ILE A 278 9.83 10.69 -21.19
C ILE A 278 10.53 9.59 -21.98
N ASN A 279 11.81 9.79 -22.26
CA ASN A 279 12.65 8.73 -22.81
C ASN A 279 13.19 7.82 -21.70
N TYR A 280 12.37 6.86 -21.27
CA TYR A 280 12.75 5.86 -20.26
C TYR A 280 14.03 5.08 -20.59
N GLY A 281 14.43 5.01 -21.87
CA GLY A 281 15.62 4.29 -22.33
C GLY A 281 16.93 5.08 -22.29
N GLU A 282 16.88 6.42 -22.27
CA GLU A 282 18.08 7.29 -22.31
C GLU A 282 18.32 8.06 -21.01
N TRP A 283 17.31 8.18 -20.16
CA TRP A 283 17.41 8.93 -18.92
C TRP A 283 17.95 8.02 -17.81
N ASN A 284 19.21 8.22 -17.42
CA ASN A 284 19.86 7.55 -16.28
C ASN A 284 19.26 8.03 -14.95
N LEU A 285 17.96 7.79 -14.74
CA LEU A 285 17.29 8.10 -13.48
C LEU A 285 17.86 7.19 -12.39
N ASN A 286 18.25 7.78 -11.25
CA ASN A 286 18.69 7.04 -10.08
C ASN A 286 17.55 6.17 -9.54
N THR A 287 17.46 4.94 -10.04
CA THR A 287 16.37 3.99 -9.75
C THR A 287 16.88 2.68 -9.12
N HIS A 288 18.15 2.64 -8.71
CA HIS A 288 18.80 1.44 -8.18
C HIS A 288 18.42 1.06 -6.75
N ASP A 289 17.29 1.56 -6.25
CA ASP A 289 16.82 1.29 -4.89
C ASP A 289 15.57 0.38 -4.92
N ILE A 290 15.36 -0.34 -3.82
CA ILE A 290 14.21 -1.22 -3.61
C ILE A 290 12.93 -0.40 -3.44
N ALA A 291 13.07 0.85 -2.95
CA ALA A 291 11.96 1.77 -2.75
C ALA A 291 11.49 2.41 -4.09
N PRO A 292 10.17 2.52 -4.31
CA PRO A 292 9.62 3.22 -5.48
C PRO A 292 10.06 4.68 -5.52
N SER A 293 10.31 5.17 -6.73
CA SER A 293 10.80 6.53 -6.98
C SER A 293 9.71 7.40 -7.62
N ILE A 294 9.47 8.57 -7.04
CA ILE A 294 8.59 9.63 -7.54
C ILE A 294 9.48 10.71 -8.16
N ASN A 295 9.30 10.97 -9.45
CA ASN A 295 10.17 11.88 -10.21
C ASN A 295 9.46 13.22 -10.46
N PHE A 296 10.03 14.31 -9.96
CA PHE A 296 9.60 15.65 -10.34
C PHE A 296 10.60 16.24 -11.31
N LEU A 297 10.14 16.71 -12.46
CA LEU A 297 11.00 17.17 -13.55
C LEU A 297 10.68 18.60 -13.95
N VAL A 298 11.69 19.45 -13.90
CA VAL A 298 11.69 20.79 -14.46
C VAL A 298 12.42 20.73 -15.79
N PHE A 299 11.69 20.95 -16.88
CA PHE A 299 12.25 20.98 -18.22
C PHE A 299 12.59 22.42 -18.63
N PHE A 300 13.84 22.66 -18.98
CA PHE A 300 14.36 23.92 -19.50
C PHE A 300 14.55 23.82 -21.04
N PRO A 301 13.62 24.33 -21.85
CA PRO A 301 13.67 24.25 -23.30
C PRO A 301 14.72 25.19 -23.90
N LYS A 302 15.27 24.81 -25.06
CA LYS A 302 16.16 25.68 -25.86
C LYS A 302 15.45 26.95 -26.33
N SER A 303 14.12 26.89 -26.48
CA SER A 303 13.28 28.00 -26.93
C SER A 303 13.34 29.22 -25.99
N ASN A 304 13.74 29.03 -24.72
CA ASN A 304 13.99 30.14 -23.79
C ASN A 304 15.08 31.09 -24.30
N TYR A 305 16.11 30.59 -24.99
CA TYR A 305 17.16 31.42 -25.60
C TYR A 305 16.70 32.17 -26.86
N GLU A 306 15.53 31.80 -27.39
CA GLU A 306 14.88 32.42 -28.54
C GLU A 306 13.70 33.33 -28.12
N ASN A 307 13.40 33.40 -26.80
CA ASN A 307 12.22 34.06 -26.23
C ASN A 307 10.88 33.53 -26.79
N ILE A 308 10.83 32.24 -27.15
CA ILE A 308 9.62 31.58 -27.64
C ILE A 308 9.17 30.58 -26.55
N PRO A 309 8.02 30.77 -25.90
CA PRO A 309 7.55 29.86 -24.87
C PRO A 309 7.16 28.50 -25.46
N LEU A 310 7.44 27.44 -24.69
CA LEU A 310 6.99 26.08 -24.95
C LEU A 310 5.78 25.80 -24.05
N LEU A 311 4.61 25.59 -24.65
CA LEU A 311 3.33 25.42 -23.95
C LEU A 311 2.79 24.00 -24.14
N VAL A 312 2.18 23.46 -23.10
CA VAL A 312 1.41 22.20 -23.18
C VAL A 312 -0.03 22.52 -23.56
N GLU A 313 -0.55 21.77 -24.55
CA GLU A 313 -1.94 21.85 -24.98
C GLU A 313 -2.90 21.69 -23.80
N ASN A 314 -3.88 22.59 -23.66
CA ASN A 314 -4.89 22.60 -22.60
C ASN A 314 -4.36 22.72 -21.15
N SER A 315 -3.09 23.04 -20.93
CA SER A 315 -2.55 23.26 -19.57
C SER A 315 -2.51 24.74 -19.20
N ARG A 316 -3.03 25.08 -18.01
CA ARG A 316 -2.98 26.45 -17.47
C ARG A 316 -1.65 26.79 -16.80
N SER A 317 -1.01 25.80 -16.18
CA SER A 317 0.23 25.94 -15.38
C SER A 317 1.46 25.39 -16.10
N ASN A 318 1.32 24.95 -17.35
CA ASN A 318 2.37 24.32 -18.15
C ASN A 318 3.02 23.10 -17.46
N SER A 319 2.23 22.41 -16.63
CA SER A 319 2.61 21.21 -15.90
C SER A 319 1.63 20.08 -16.17
N PHE A 320 2.11 18.85 -16.10
CA PHE A 320 1.30 17.65 -16.23
C PHE A 320 1.81 16.54 -15.30
N LEU A 321 0.91 15.61 -14.96
CA LEU A 321 1.20 14.48 -14.08
C LEU A 321 1.21 13.19 -14.90
N ILE A 322 2.21 12.34 -14.67
CA ILE A 322 2.27 10.99 -15.22
C ILE A 322 1.95 10.00 -14.09
N PRO A 323 0.85 9.25 -14.20
CA PRO A 323 0.44 8.27 -13.18
C PRO A 323 1.57 7.31 -12.82
N GLN A 324 1.76 7.05 -11.53
CA GLN A 324 2.77 6.12 -11.00
C GLN A 324 4.22 6.41 -11.43
N TRP A 325 4.51 7.63 -11.90
CA TRP A 325 5.87 8.07 -12.22
C TRP A 325 6.22 9.37 -11.51
N GLY A 326 5.37 10.40 -11.64
CA GLY A 326 5.76 11.73 -11.18
C GLY A 326 5.13 12.90 -11.93
N GLY A 327 5.70 14.08 -11.74
CA GLY A 327 5.22 15.35 -12.30
C GLY A 327 6.25 16.01 -13.20
N VAL A 328 5.78 16.65 -14.27
CA VAL A 328 6.61 17.41 -15.21
C VAL A 328 6.13 18.85 -15.26
N HIS A 329 7.06 19.80 -15.18
CA HIS A 329 6.83 21.23 -15.36
C HIS A 329 7.77 21.78 -16.43
N ILE A 330 7.22 22.48 -17.42
CA ILE A 330 8.00 23.13 -18.47
C ILE A 330 8.22 24.60 -18.10
N PHE A 331 9.49 24.94 -17.83
CA PHE A 331 9.86 26.27 -17.37
C PHE A 331 10.12 27.22 -18.55
N ASN A 332 9.31 28.27 -18.65
CA ASN A 332 9.48 29.33 -19.64
C ASN A 332 10.01 30.62 -18.99
N THR A 333 11.10 31.18 -19.53
CA THR A 333 11.71 32.39 -18.99
C THR A 333 10.93 33.64 -19.38
N LYS A 334 10.63 34.52 -18.42
CA LYS A 334 9.99 35.82 -18.69
C LYS A 334 10.98 36.88 -19.21
N ASN A 335 12.26 36.72 -18.85
CA ASN A 335 13.33 37.62 -19.23
C ASN A 335 14.20 36.98 -20.32
N ALA A 336 14.80 37.81 -21.17
CA ALA A 336 15.75 37.35 -22.17
C ALA A 336 16.97 36.72 -21.49
N VAL A 337 17.25 35.47 -21.83
CA VAL A 337 18.40 34.73 -21.29
C VAL A 337 19.65 35.09 -22.08
N ASP A 338 20.68 35.58 -21.39
CA ASP A 338 21.98 35.79 -21.98
C ASP A 338 22.59 34.46 -22.44
N LYS A 339 23.01 34.41 -23.71
CA LYS A 339 23.47 33.16 -24.36
C LYS A 339 24.83 32.67 -23.86
N THR A 340 25.55 33.48 -23.07
CA THR A 340 26.95 33.26 -22.68
C THR A 340 27.16 33.04 -21.19
N SER A 341 26.19 33.37 -20.34
CA SER A 341 26.25 33.18 -18.89
C SER A 341 25.50 31.93 -18.45
N THR A 342 25.90 31.36 -17.33
CA THR A 342 25.10 30.34 -16.64
C THR A 342 23.76 30.95 -16.24
N PHE A 343 22.65 30.34 -16.66
CA PHE A 343 21.33 30.73 -16.18
C PHE A 343 21.07 30.06 -14.83
N GLU A 344 20.68 30.85 -13.83
CA GLU A 344 20.38 30.36 -12.49
C GLU A 344 18.89 30.54 -12.20
N LEU A 345 18.19 29.43 -11.96
CA LEU A 345 16.81 29.44 -11.49
C LEU A 345 16.79 29.90 -10.03
N THR A 346 16.19 31.06 -9.81
CA THR A 346 16.10 31.66 -8.48
C THR A 346 14.98 31.01 -7.65
N GLN A 347 15.03 31.19 -6.33
CA GLN A 347 13.95 30.75 -5.44
C GLN A 347 12.55 31.21 -5.90
N ALA A 348 12.41 32.48 -6.30
CA ALA A 348 11.13 33.05 -6.74
C ALA A 348 10.57 32.38 -8.01
N ASP A 349 11.45 31.82 -8.85
CA ASP A 349 11.05 31.07 -10.04
C ASP A 349 10.63 29.64 -9.69
N LEU A 350 11.22 29.04 -8.64
CA LEU A 350 10.99 27.66 -8.22
C LEU A 350 9.80 27.50 -7.28
N GLU A 351 9.49 28.47 -6.42
CA GLU A 351 8.34 28.45 -5.51
C GLU A 351 7.00 28.04 -6.17
N PRO A 352 6.55 28.67 -7.28
CA PRO A 352 5.31 28.28 -7.94
C PRO A 352 5.39 26.88 -8.58
N VAL A 353 6.58 26.44 -8.98
CA VAL A 353 6.81 25.10 -9.53
C VAL A 353 6.67 24.04 -8.44
N PHE A 354 7.26 24.30 -7.27
CA PHE A 354 7.24 23.40 -6.12
C PHE A 354 5.85 23.33 -5.47
N ASP A 355 5.06 24.40 -5.49
CA ASP A 355 3.64 24.35 -5.11
C ASP A 355 2.83 23.44 -6.06
N GLY A 356 3.13 23.50 -7.36
CA GLY A 356 2.60 22.56 -8.34
C GLY A 356 3.00 21.11 -8.03
N PHE A 357 4.27 20.86 -7.72
CA PHE A 357 4.77 19.54 -7.35
C PHE A 357 4.19 19.02 -6.04
N ALA A 358 3.95 19.88 -5.05
CA ALA A 358 3.25 19.54 -3.82
C ALA A 358 1.84 19.01 -4.09
N SER A 359 1.09 19.71 -4.95
CA SER A 359 -0.27 19.30 -5.35
C SER A 359 -0.25 17.97 -6.11
N GLN A 360 0.72 17.78 -7.00
CA GLN A 360 0.92 16.54 -7.74
C GLN A 360 1.35 15.37 -6.84
N LEU A 361 2.18 15.61 -5.82
CA LEU A 361 2.57 14.61 -4.83
C LEU A 361 1.35 14.08 -4.07
N PHE A 362 0.47 14.98 -3.63
CA PHE A 362 -0.78 14.60 -2.99
C PHE A 362 -1.66 13.75 -3.90
N GLU A 363 -1.78 14.10 -5.18
CA GLU A 363 -2.54 13.29 -6.15
C GLU A 363 -1.93 11.89 -6.37
N LEU A 364 -0.61 11.80 -6.47
CA LEU A 364 0.13 10.54 -6.62
C LEU A 364 0.05 9.63 -5.40
N LEU A 365 -0.07 10.20 -4.20
CA LEU A 365 -0.25 9.45 -2.95
C LEU A 365 -1.72 9.15 -2.64
N GLY A 366 -2.65 9.72 -3.41
CA GLY A 366 -4.09 9.51 -3.20
C GLY A 366 -4.68 10.33 -2.05
N VAL A 367 -4.07 11.47 -1.74
CA VAL A 367 -4.63 12.46 -0.80
C VAL A 367 -5.85 13.13 -1.47
N PRO A 368 -6.97 13.30 -0.76
CA PRO A 368 -8.17 13.93 -1.32
C PRO A 368 -7.92 15.33 -1.89
N LYS A 369 -8.64 15.70 -2.96
CA LYS A 369 -8.51 17.03 -3.59
C LYS A 369 -9.28 18.09 -2.83
N ALA A 370 -10.43 17.73 -2.26
CA ALA A 370 -11.23 18.59 -1.39
C ALA A 370 -11.13 18.16 0.09
N PRO A 371 -11.25 19.11 1.05
CA PRO A 371 -11.39 20.57 0.89
C PRO A 371 -10.05 21.29 0.70
N SER A 372 -10.06 22.61 0.43
CA SER A 372 -8.84 23.39 0.13
C SER A 372 -7.76 23.34 1.24
N SER A 373 -8.18 23.24 2.51
CA SER A 373 -7.28 23.19 3.66
C SER A 373 -6.41 21.91 3.66
N PRO A 374 -5.06 22.03 3.62
CA PRO A 374 -4.17 20.86 3.63
C PRO A 374 -4.32 19.98 4.87
N LEU A 375 -4.57 20.55 6.04
CA LEU A 375 -4.72 19.79 7.30
C LEU A 375 -5.96 18.91 7.30
N LEU A 376 -7.06 19.37 6.68
CA LEU A 376 -8.27 18.56 6.51
C LEU A 376 -8.01 17.40 5.55
N ARG A 377 -7.33 17.67 4.42
CA ARG A 377 -6.96 16.64 3.44
C ARG A 377 -6.06 15.55 4.03
N VAL A 378 -5.02 15.94 4.76
CA VAL A 378 -4.10 15.00 5.44
C VAL A 378 -4.84 14.17 6.50
N ALA A 379 -5.76 14.77 7.25
CA ALA A 379 -6.55 14.04 8.24
C ALA A 379 -7.47 12.98 7.61
N SER A 380 -8.15 13.31 6.50
CA SER A 380 -8.93 12.36 5.72
C SER A 380 -8.06 11.27 5.11
N PHE A 381 -6.90 11.66 4.58
CA PHE A 381 -5.91 10.72 4.05
C PHE A 381 -5.43 9.71 5.11
N HIS A 382 -5.08 10.14 6.32
CA HIS A 382 -4.67 9.21 7.39
C HIS A 382 -5.71 8.13 7.66
N ARG A 383 -7.00 8.47 7.67
CA ARG A 383 -8.09 7.50 7.90
C ARG A 383 -8.25 6.54 6.73
N MET A 384 -8.27 7.07 5.51
CA MET A 384 -8.36 6.28 4.28
C MET A 384 -7.16 5.31 4.15
N ALA A 385 -5.96 5.82 4.37
CA ALA A 385 -4.71 5.07 4.32
C ALA A 385 -4.65 3.98 5.41
N THR A 386 -5.09 4.28 6.64
CA THR A 386 -5.19 3.30 7.73
C THR A 386 -6.03 2.11 7.29
N LEU A 387 -7.25 2.35 6.80
CA LEU A 387 -8.13 1.26 6.37
C LEU A 387 -7.56 0.46 5.19
N LYS A 388 -7.02 1.14 4.17
CA LYS A 388 -6.40 0.49 3.01
C LYS A 388 -5.21 -0.37 3.42
N ASN A 389 -4.36 0.14 4.32
CA ASN A 389 -3.19 -0.58 4.82
C ASN A 389 -3.59 -1.78 5.69
N LEU A 390 -4.51 -1.62 6.64
CA LEU A 390 -4.98 -2.75 7.46
C LEU A 390 -5.60 -3.85 6.61
N LYS A 391 -6.41 -3.49 5.60
CA LYS A 391 -7.00 -4.46 4.68
C LYS A 391 -5.95 -5.17 3.81
N ARG A 392 -4.98 -4.44 3.29
CA ARG A 392 -3.84 -5.01 2.54
C ARG A 392 -3.05 -5.97 3.41
N SER A 393 -2.76 -5.60 4.66
CA SER A 393 -2.03 -6.45 5.60
C SER A 393 -2.76 -7.78 5.83
N LEU A 394 -4.06 -7.76 6.12
CA LEU A 394 -4.86 -8.97 6.28
C LEU A 394 -4.93 -9.81 5.00
N SER A 395 -5.00 -9.15 3.83
CA SER A 395 -5.00 -9.83 2.54
C SER A 395 -3.68 -10.57 2.28
N ASN A 396 -2.54 -9.93 2.59
CA ASN A 396 -1.21 -10.52 2.51
C ASN A 396 -1.07 -11.73 3.44
N LEU A 397 -1.49 -11.58 4.71
CA LEU A 397 -1.45 -12.67 5.69
C LEU A 397 -2.37 -13.84 5.26
N SER A 398 -3.56 -13.54 4.76
CA SER A 398 -4.49 -14.55 4.25
C SER A 398 -3.93 -15.28 3.02
N ALA A 399 -3.28 -14.55 2.11
CA ALA A 399 -2.60 -15.13 0.95
C ALA A 399 -1.43 -16.03 1.38
N LEU A 400 -0.63 -15.59 2.36
CA LEU A 400 0.45 -16.39 2.95
C LEU A 400 -0.09 -17.71 3.53
N LEU A 401 -1.18 -17.66 4.30
CA LEU A 401 -1.82 -18.86 4.87
C LEU A 401 -2.35 -19.79 3.78
N LYS A 402 -2.94 -19.25 2.72
CA LYS A 402 -3.42 -20.03 1.57
C LYS A 402 -2.27 -20.74 0.85
N ILE A 403 -1.15 -20.04 0.63
CA ILE A 403 0.06 -20.60 0.00
C ILE A 403 0.69 -21.67 0.90
N SER A 404 0.81 -21.40 2.20
CA SER A 404 1.31 -22.35 3.18
C SER A 404 0.48 -23.64 3.19
N ASN A 405 -0.85 -23.54 3.14
CA ASN A 405 -1.72 -24.71 3.17
C ASN A 405 -1.74 -25.49 1.84
N SER A 406 -1.61 -24.80 0.69
CA SER A 406 -1.63 -25.47 -0.62
C SER A 406 -0.28 -26.11 -0.97
N LEU A 407 0.83 -25.53 -0.53
CA LEU A 407 2.19 -25.95 -0.87
C LEU A 407 2.92 -26.47 0.37
N ASN A 408 2.59 -27.71 0.76
CA ASN A 408 3.23 -28.40 1.89
C ASN A 408 4.75 -28.59 1.76
N GLY A 409 5.32 -28.37 0.56
CA GLY A 409 6.74 -28.45 0.27
C GLY A 409 7.54 -27.16 0.53
N ILE A 410 6.90 -26.08 0.99
CA ILE A 410 7.59 -24.81 1.28
C ILE A 410 8.03 -24.78 2.76
N SER A 411 9.29 -24.38 3.01
CA SER A 411 9.75 -24.07 4.36
C SER A 411 9.08 -22.83 4.89
N ILE A 412 8.75 -22.83 6.17
CA ILE A 412 8.29 -21.63 6.88
C ILE A 412 9.32 -21.34 7.97
N PRO A 413 10.21 -20.37 7.75
CA PRO A 413 11.19 -19.94 8.74
C PRO A 413 10.53 -19.34 9.99
N GLU A 414 11.25 -19.33 11.12
CA GLU A 414 10.79 -18.66 12.33
C GLU A 414 10.73 -17.14 12.15
N SER A 415 11.54 -16.57 11.24
CA SER A 415 11.47 -15.14 10.86
C SER A 415 10.12 -14.78 10.24
N THR A 416 9.57 -15.64 9.37
CA THR A 416 8.25 -15.44 8.78
C THR A 416 7.19 -15.41 9.87
N LYS A 417 7.23 -16.36 10.81
CA LYS A 417 6.28 -16.40 11.92
C LYS A 417 6.39 -15.15 12.80
N ALA A 418 7.60 -14.74 13.17
CA ALA A 418 7.82 -13.52 13.94
C ALA A 418 7.29 -12.27 13.21
N ASN A 419 7.50 -12.17 11.90
CA ASN A 419 6.95 -11.07 11.10
C ASN A 419 5.41 -11.11 11.01
N VAL A 420 4.78 -12.30 11.00
CA VAL A 420 3.32 -12.44 11.06
C VAL A 420 2.80 -11.98 12.42
N GLU A 421 3.43 -12.41 13.52
CA GLU A 421 3.06 -12.00 14.89
C GLU A 421 3.23 -10.48 15.07
N ASP A 422 4.37 -9.93 14.64
CA ASP A 422 4.62 -8.48 14.62
C ASP A 422 3.55 -7.73 13.80
N SER A 423 3.16 -8.27 12.65
CA SER A 423 2.16 -7.65 11.78
C SER A 423 0.78 -7.59 12.46
N ILE A 424 0.41 -8.66 13.18
CA ILE A 424 -0.83 -8.75 13.96
C ILE A 424 -0.78 -7.79 15.17
N GLU A 425 0.33 -7.73 15.89
CA GLU A 425 0.47 -6.81 17.03
C GLU A 425 0.34 -5.34 16.60
N ASN A 426 0.99 -4.97 15.48
CA ASN A 426 0.87 -3.62 14.93
C ASN A 426 -0.53 -3.35 14.37
N TYR A 427 -1.22 -4.35 13.82
CA TYR A 427 -2.62 -4.25 13.41
C TYR A 427 -3.51 -3.89 14.62
N ASP A 428 -3.36 -4.60 15.73
CA ASP A 428 -4.18 -4.38 16.93
C ASP A 428 -3.93 -2.99 17.54
N LYS A 429 -2.65 -2.55 17.60
CA LYS A 429 -2.30 -1.18 18.02
C LYS A 429 -2.89 -0.11 17.11
N ALA A 430 -2.93 -0.36 15.80
CA ALA A 430 -3.54 0.57 14.85
C ALA A 430 -5.04 0.74 15.11
N ILE A 431 -5.75 -0.35 15.43
CA ILE A 431 -7.18 -0.34 15.79
C ILE A 431 -7.40 0.40 17.12
N GLU A 432 -6.58 0.16 18.14
CA GLU A 432 -6.65 0.88 19.42
C GLU A 432 -6.52 2.40 19.23
N LYS A 433 -5.53 2.81 18.43
CA LYS A 433 -5.29 4.23 18.11
C LYS A 433 -6.37 4.82 17.23
N LEU A 434 -6.97 4.02 16.35
CA LEU A 434 -8.11 4.41 15.52
C LEU A 434 -9.33 4.73 16.40
N HIS A 435 -9.62 3.92 17.42
CA HIS A 435 -10.72 4.15 18.38
C HIS A 435 -10.47 5.31 19.33
N SER A 436 -9.19 5.58 19.62
CA SER A 436 -8.76 6.72 20.46
C SER A 436 -8.74 8.06 19.73
N ASN A 437 -9.14 8.11 18.45
CA ASN A 437 -9.06 9.28 17.55
C ASN A 437 -7.64 9.79 17.28
N GLU A 438 -6.61 9.00 17.57
CA GLU A 438 -5.21 9.30 17.27
C GLU A 438 -4.85 8.84 15.85
N PHE A 439 -5.48 9.44 14.84
CA PHE A 439 -5.38 8.97 13.45
C PHE A 439 -3.95 8.99 12.87
N GLY A 440 -3.11 9.95 13.29
CA GLY A 440 -1.70 10.00 12.88
C GLY A 440 -0.88 8.82 13.41
N ALA A 441 -1.11 8.42 14.66
CA ALA A 441 -0.45 7.22 15.21
C ALA A 441 -1.03 5.94 14.60
N SER A 442 -2.35 5.90 14.37
CA SER A 442 -3.04 4.76 13.77
C SER A 442 -2.49 4.42 12.39
N VAL A 443 -2.30 5.42 11.52
CA VAL A 443 -1.74 5.20 10.17
C VAL A 443 -0.30 4.69 10.24
N ALA A 444 0.51 5.16 11.19
CA ALA A 444 1.88 4.72 11.37
C ALA A 444 1.98 3.24 11.80
N TYR A 445 1.10 2.78 12.69
CA TYR A 445 1.02 1.36 13.07
C TYR A 445 0.45 0.50 11.94
N ALA A 446 -0.55 0.98 11.19
CA ALA A 446 -1.08 0.29 10.02
C ALA A 446 0.00 0.13 8.92
N ALA A 447 0.79 1.17 8.69
CA ALA A 447 1.96 1.17 7.81
C ALA A 447 2.98 0.09 8.19
N LYS A 448 3.33 -0.01 9.48
CA LYS A 448 4.23 -1.07 10.01
C LYS A 448 3.63 -2.47 9.87
N SER A 449 2.31 -2.63 10.07
CA SER A 449 1.63 -3.91 9.89
C SER A 449 1.76 -4.42 8.45
N VAL A 450 1.57 -3.55 7.46
CA VAL A 450 1.75 -3.89 6.03
C VAL A 450 3.20 -4.23 5.73
N GLU A 451 4.16 -3.44 6.22
CA GLU A 451 5.58 -3.71 6.01
C GLU A 451 5.97 -5.12 6.53
N LYS A 452 5.47 -5.50 7.71
CA LYS A 452 5.74 -6.79 8.32
C LYS A 452 5.04 -7.94 7.60
N SER A 453 3.79 -7.76 7.15
CA SER A 453 3.11 -8.79 6.36
C SER A 453 3.73 -8.97 4.97
N ASP A 454 4.17 -7.89 4.31
CA ASP A 454 4.92 -7.96 3.06
C ASP A 454 6.25 -8.70 3.26
N LYS A 455 7.01 -8.36 4.33
CA LYS A 455 8.26 -9.08 4.67
C LYS A 455 8.03 -10.57 4.93
N ALA A 456 6.95 -10.93 5.62
CA ALA A 456 6.59 -12.32 5.84
C ALA A 456 6.22 -13.04 4.52
N PHE A 457 5.45 -12.37 3.65
CA PHE A 457 4.97 -12.94 2.39
C PHE A 457 6.11 -13.13 1.37
N PHE A 458 7.04 -12.18 1.28
CA PHE A 458 8.16 -12.18 0.34
C PHE A 458 9.47 -12.72 0.94
N GLU A 459 9.39 -13.50 2.03
CA GLU A 459 10.57 -14.08 2.68
C GLU A 459 11.38 -14.95 1.68
N LYS A 460 12.69 -14.68 1.58
CA LYS A 460 13.55 -15.22 0.53
C LYS A 460 13.60 -16.75 0.56
N GLU A 461 13.65 -17.33 1.75
CA GLU A 461 13.75 -18.79 1.92
C GLU A 461 12.48 -19.52 1.48
N MET A 462 11.30 -18.90 1.62
CA MET A 462 10.03 -19.48 1.16
C MET A 462 10.01 -19.59 -0.37
N VAL A 463 10.48 -18.56 -1.06
CA VAL A 463 10.49 -18.49 -2.54
C VAL A 463 11.51 -19.46 -3.13
N GLN A 464 12.68 -19.62 -2.51
CA GLN A 464 13.72 -20.52 -3.01
C GLN A 464 13.35 -22.00 -2.91
N GLN A 465 12.62 -22.42 -1.88
CA GLN A 465 12.26 -23.83 -1.72
C GLN A 465 11.12 -24.30 -2.63
N ALA A 466 10.29 -23.38 -3.13
CA ALA A 466 9.32 -23.69 -4.18
C ALA A 466 9.99 -24.25 -5.46
N TYR A 467 11.28 -23.92 -5.70
CA TYR A 467 12.05 -24.39 -6.86
C TYR A 467 12.60 -25.83 -6.74
N PHE A 468 12.50 -26.48 -5.57
CA PHE A 468 12.99 -27.86 -5.38
C PHE A 468 11.85 -28.80 -4.94
N PRO A 469 11.01 -29.27 -5.89
CA PRO A 469 9.95 -30.23 -5.61
C PRO A 469 10.47 -31.50 -4.95
N SER A 470 9.64 -32.13 -4.13
CA SER A 470 9.96 -33.42 -3.50
C SER A 470 10.25 -34.52 -4.53
N GLU A 471 9.72 -34.43 -5.75
CA GLU A 471 10.04 -35.36 -6.84
C GLU A 471 11.53 -35.31 -7.22
N HIS A 472 12.14 -34.14 -7.19
CA HIS A 472 13.56 -33.96 -7.51
C HIS A 472 14.45 -34.49 -6.38
N LYS A 473 14.01 -34.41 -5.11
CA LYS A 473 14.69 -35.06 -3.98
C LYS A 473 14.73 -36.59 -4.18
N LEU A 474 13.61 -37.21 -4.55
CA LEU A 474 13.56 -38.65 -4.81
C LEU A 474 14.45 -39.06 -5.99
N ALA A 475 14.51 -38.25 -7.06
CA ALA A 475 15.39 -38.51 -8.18
C ALA A 475 16.89 -38.49 -7.80
N VAL A 476 17.30 -37.58 -6.90
CA VAL A 476 18.68 -37.51 -6.39
C VAL A 476 19.02 -38.70 -5.48
N PHE A 477 18.07 -39.14 -4.66
CA PHE A 477 18.28 -40.24 -3.70
C PHE A 477 18.04 -41.65 -4.27
N SER A 478 17.33 -41.78 -5.40
CA SER A 478 16.99 -43.05 -6.06
C SER A 478 18.21 -43.91 -6.45
N PRO A 479 19.33 -43.36 -6.98
CA PRO A 479 20.53 -44.15 -7.28
C PRO A 479 21.16 -44.82 -6.06
N LEU A 480 21.03 -44.21 -4.87
CA LEU A 480 21.57 -44.73 -3.61
C LEU A 480 20.61 -45.71 -2.94
N LEU A 481 19.33 -45.36 -2.83
CA LEU A 481 18.30 -46.16 -2.16
C LEU A 481 17.80 -47.32 -3.01
N GLY A 482 17.68 -47.15 -4.33
CA GLY A 482 17.13 -48.15 -5.25
C GLY A 482 17.80 -49.53 -5.16
N PRO A 483 19.14 -49.63 -5.21
CA PRO A 483 19.85 -50.90 -5.07
C PRO A 483 19.63 -51.56 -3.69
N ILE A 484 19.71 -50.77 -2.61
CA ILE A 484 19.56 -51.26 -1.23
C ILE A 484 18.13 -51.77 -1.01
N CYS A 485 17.13 -50.99 -1.38
CA CYS A 485 15.72 -51.37 -1.28
C CYS A 485 15.41 -52.61 -2.14
N SER A 486 15.99 -52.73 -3.33
CA SER A 486 15.80 -53.89 -4.21
C SER A 486 16.36 -55.18 -3.59
N ILE A 487 17.58 -55.12 -3.02
CA ILE A 487 18.22 -56.27 -2.36
C ILE A 487 17.40 -56.74 -1.16
N VAL A 488 16.92 -55.80 -0.33
CA VAL A 488 16.05 -56.10 0.82
C VAL A 488 14.73 -56.71 0.34
N PHE A 489 14.07 -56.10 -0.65
CA PHE A 489 12.77 -56.54 -1.15
C PHE A 489 12.80 -57.95 -1.76
N PHE A 490 13.68 -58.20 -2.73
CA PHE A 490 13.81 -59.53 -3.35
C PHE A 490 14.29 -60.58 -2.33
N GLY A 491 15.15 -60.17 -1.39
CA GLY A 491 15.57 -61.00 -0.26
C GLY A 491 14.40 -61.43 0.63
N LEU A 492 13.54 -60.50 1.01
CA LEU A 492 12.36 -60.74 1.86
C LEU A 492 11.33 -61.62 1.15
N VAL A 493 11.05 -61.36 -0.14
CA VAL A 493 10.12 -62.17 -0.94
C VAL A 493 10.60 -63.62 -1.02
N LYS A 494 11.90 -63.83 -1.26
CA LYS A 494 12.49 -65.18 -1.33
C LYS A 494 12.46 -65.88 0.04
N TYR A 495 12.71 -65.14 1.12
CA TYR A 495 12.63 -65.66 2.49
C TYR A 495 11.19 -66.08 2.86
N ILE A 496 10.18 -65.26 2.55
CA ILE A 496 8.77 -65.58 2.81
C ILE A 496 8.29 -66.79 2.00
N LYS A 497 8.66 -66.87 0.71
CA LYS A 497 8.35 -68.05 -0.11
C LYS A 497 8.99 -69.32 0.45
N SER A 498 10.26 -69.27 0.83
CA SER A 498 10.96 -70.41 1.44
C SER A 498 10.33 -70.87 2.75
N GLN A 499 9.82 -69.94 3.58
CA GLN A 499 9.09 -70.26 4.81
C GLN A 499 7.72 -70.91 4.52
N LYS A 500 6.98 -70.43 3.52
CA LYS A 500 5.72 -71.06 3.09
C LYS A 500 5.95 -72.47 2.53
N ASP A 501 6.98 -72.65 1.70
CA ASP A 501 7.33 -73.95 1.12
C ASP A 501 7.83 -74.94 2.19
N LYS A 502 8.53 -74.46 3.23
CA LYS A 502 8.91 -75.28 4.40
C LYS A 502 7.69 -75.72 5.21
N LYS A 503 6.76 -74.80 5.51
CA LYS A 503 5.51 -75.14 6.21
C LYS A 503 4.61 -76.11 5.43
N ALA A 504 4.52 -75.95 4.10
CA ALA A 504 3.77 -76.87 3.25
C ALA A 504 4.37 -78.29 3.25
N LYS A 505 5.70 -78.41 3.21
CA LYS A 505 6.40 -79.69 3.31
C LYS A 505 6.29 -80.33 4.69
N GLU A 506 6.35 -79.54 5.75
CA GLU A 506 6.13 -80.03 7.13
C GLU A 506 4.69 -80.53 7.32
N SER A 507 3.69 -79.88 6.70
CA SER A 507 2.30 -80.36 6.72
C SER A 507 2.09 -81.64 5.88
N GLU A 508 2.76 -81.79 4.74
CA GLU A 508 2.72 -83.03 3.94
C GLU A 508 3.47 -84.20 4.61
N GLU A 509 4.60 -83.93 5.28
CA GLU A 509 5.32 -84.95 6.07
C GLU A 509 4.57 -85.34 7.34
N ALA A 510 3.83 -84.43 7.97
CA ALA A 510 2.94 -84.75 9.08
C ALA A 510 1.77 -85.64 8.62
N GLN A 511 1.15 -85.33 7.48
CA GLN A 511 0.08 -86.17 6.89
C GLN A 511 0.56 -87.56 6.45
N LYS A 512 1.81 -87.69 6.00
CA LYS A 512 2.41 -89.01 5.67
C LYS A 512 2.83 -89.84 6.88
N LYS A 513 2.89 -89.26 8.08
CA LYS A 513 3.18 -89.98 9.33
C LYS A 513 1.91 -90.43 10.07
N GLU A 514 0.73 -89.96 9.66
CA GLU A 514 -0.58 -90.34 10.20
C GLU A 514 -1.31 -91.41 9.36
N ILE A 515 -0.68 -91.92 8.30
CA ILE A 515 -1.09 -93.11 7.53
C ILE A 515 -0.09 -94.22 7.82
#